data_AF-X1P3X5-F1
#
_entry.id   AF-X1P3X5-F1
#
_cell.length_a   1.000
_cell.length_b   1.000
_cell.length_c   1.000
_cell.angle_alpha   90.00
_cell.angle_beta   90.00
_cell.angle_gamma   90.00
#
_symmetry.space_group_name_H-M   'P 1'
#
loop_
_entity.id
_entity.type
_entity.pdbx_description
1 polymer ?
#
loop_
_entity_poly.entity_id
_entity_poly.type
_entity_poly.pdbx_seq_one_letter_code
_entity_poly.pdbx_strand_id
1 'polypeptide(L)'
;KYAVEEIRILREIGFDLPIRTTVSNNAYHDLNLGPGFERLAFRGIVAIDYLERLLWRTRPYQKSAGAADQLFTEYMAKIVSRVRKKEALDDVLRDAASEFRSLIDPDKPRRPLVGINGEIFLRSNKFSNNNLVRECEKAGLEVVVSPFEEWINYITHRHIEDGFRDRNLKRIVAGYIRKSIQKHDAHSVSINFKDLVNSNEPSIKELLDFSSRYLSPKCGSEAVLSIGSGVEWMENPEFAGAISVMP
;
A
#
# COMPACT_ATOMS: atom_id res chain seq x y z
N LYS A 1 22.97 4.79 -9.54
CA LYS A 1 23.44 5.95 -10.33
C LYS A 1 23.12 7.25 -9.61
N TYR A 2 21.85 7.56 -9.31
CA TYR A 2 21.44 8.75 -8.56
C TYR A 2 22.15 8.95 -7.21
N ALA A 3 22.17 7.95 -6.33
CA ALA A 3 22.80 8.10 -5.02
C ALA A 3 24.31 8.40 -5.05
N VAL A 4 25.04 7.99 -6.09
CA VAL A 4 26.47 8.32 -6.21
C VAL A 4 26.63 9.81 -6.47
N GLU A 5 25.80 10.37 -7.34
CA GLU A 5 25.79 11.80 -7.63
C GLU A 5 25.29 12.61 -6.42
N GLU A 6 24.25 12.14 -5.72
CA GLU A 6 23.76 12.78 -4.50
C GLU A 6 24.81 12.81 -3.38
N ILE A 7 25.51 11.69 -3.14
CA ILE A 7 26.62 11.64 -2.17
C ILE A 7 27.70 12.64 -2.57
N ARG A 8 28.06 12.72 -3.85
CA ARG A 8 29.07 13.67 -4.34
C ARG A 8 28.65 15.11 -4.06
N ILE A 9 27.43 15.49 -4.45
CA ILE A 9 26.89 16.84 -4.27
C ILE A 9 26.80 17.18 -2.78
N LEU A 10 26.29 16.29 -1.93
CA LEU A 10 26.20 16.50 -0.48
C LEU A 10 27.57 16.76 0.14
N ARG A 11 28.59 16.00 -0.27
CA ARG A 11 29.97 16.23 0.19
C ARG A 11 30.52 17.58 -0.27
N GLU A 12 30.25 17.97 -1.51
CA GLU A 12 30.67 19.28 -2.06
C GLU A 12 30.10 20.45 -1.25
N ILE A 13 28.88 20.32 -0.71
CA ILE A 13 28.24 21.33 0.15
C ILE A 13 28.50 21.13 1.65
N GLY A 14 29.41 20.23 2.03
CA GLY A 14 29.89 20.05 3.41
C GLY A 14 29.15 19.01 4.26
N PHE A 15 28.27 18.19 3.68
CA PHE A 15 27.60 17.08 4.38
C PHE A 15 28.19 15.72 3.99
N ASP A 16 28.82 15.03 4.95
CA ASP A 16 29.26 13.63 4.76
C ASP A 16 28.20 12.66 5.31
N LEU A 17 27.19 12.38 4.49
CA LEU A 17 26.07 11.51 4.82
C LEU A 17 26.17 10.18 4.05
N PRO A 18 26.13 9.02 4.75
CA PRO A 18 26.06 7.74 4.06
C PRO A 18 24.66 7.54 3.44
N ILE A 19 24.57 7.55 2.11
CA ILE A 19 23.34 7.17 1.39
C ILE A 19 23.43 5.69 1.01
N ARG A 20 22.44 4.90 1.46
CA ARG A 20 22.25 3.52 1.02
C ARG A 20 21.09 3.46 0.04
N THR A 21 21.26 2.71 -1.04
CA THR A 21 20.20 2.44 -2.00
C THR A 21 19.93 0.95 -2.08
N THR A 22 18.72 0.63 -2.53
CA THR A 22 18.28 -0.74 -2.72
C THR A 22 17.52 -0.86 -4.03
N VAL A 23 17.31 -2.09 -4.49
CA VAL A 23 16.69 -2.35 -5.79
C VAL A 23 15.56 -3.38 -5.68
N SER A 24 14.42 -3.05 -6.28
CA SER A 24 13.26 -3.94 -6.35
C SER A 24 13.52 -5.20 -7.19
N ASN A 25 14.42 -5.15 -8.17
CA ASN A 25 14.80 -6.30 -9.00
C ASN A 25 15.32 -7.50 -8.19
N ASN A 26 15.88 -7.26 -7.00
CA ASN A 26 16.30 -8.32 -6.07
C ASN A 26 15.41 -8.40 -4.84
N ALA A 27 14.15 -7.94 -4.93
CA ALA A 27 13.22 -7.93 -3.82
C ALA A 27 13.73 -7.29 -2.53
N TYR A 28 14.59 -6.26 -2.66
CA TYR A 28 15.24 -5.55 -1.55
C TYR A 28 16.10 -6.45 -0.64
N HIS A 29 16.46 -7.66 -1.08
CA HIS A 29 17.29 -8.58 -0.32
C HIS A 29 18.71 -8.05 -0.07
N ASP A 30 19.16 -7.07 -0.86
CA ASP A 30 20.44 -6.39 -0.68
C ASP A 30 20.51 -5.55 0.61
N LEU A 31 19.36 -5.23 1.23
CA LEU A 31 19.34 -4.59 2.56
C LEU A 31 19.82 -5.52 3.68
N ASN A 32 19.72 -6.84 3.49
CA ASN A 32 20.16 -7.86 4.43
C ASN A 32 19.68 -7.64 5.89
N LEU A 33 18.42 -7.22 6.06
CA LEU A 33 17.82 -6.92 7.37
C LEU A 33 17.27 -8.16 8.08
N GLY A 34 17.22 -9.29 7.38
CA GLY A 34 16.79 -10.58 7.89
C GLY A 34 15.26 -10.78 7.85
N PRO A 35 14.82 -12.05 7.78
CA PRO A 35 13.41 -12.39 7.54
C PRO A 35 12.47 -11.92 8.66
N GLY A 36 12.96 -11.83 9.90
CA GLY A 36 12.18 -11.31 11.03
C GLY A 36 11.84 -9.83 10.88
N PHE A 37 12.79 -9.02 10.40
CA PHE A 37 12.54 -7.60 10.11
C PHE A 37 11.62 -7.45 8.91
N GLU A 38 11.87 -8.17 7.82
CA GLU A 38 11.04 -8.11 6.61
C GLU A 38 9.57 -8.47 6.90
N ARG A 39 9.34 -9.50 7.71
CA ARG A 39 7.99 -9.91 8.15
C ARG A 39 7.33 -8.84 9.02
N LEU A 40 8.07 -8.27 9.97
CA LEU A 40 7.58 -7.20 10.84
C LEU A 40 7.23 -5.93 10.03
N ALA A 41 8.10 -5.54 9.11
CA ALA A 41 7.90 -4.40 8.21
C ALA A 41 6.68 -4.62 7.32
N PHE A 42 6.52 -5.82 6.75
CA PHE A 42 5.34 -6.16 5.95
C PHE A 42 4.05 -6.05 6.75
N ARG A 43 3.97 -6.65 7.95
CA ARG A 43 2.78 -6.50 8.83
C ARG A 43 2.48 -5.04 9.17
N GLY A 44 3.51 -4.24 9.41
CA GLY A 44 3.37 -2.80 9.65
C GLY A 44 2.81 -2.05 8.44
N ILE A 45 3.34 -2.32 7.24
CA ILE A 45 2.84 -1.76 5.97
C ILE A 45 1.36 -2.09 5.80
N VAL A 46 0.98 -3.36 5.89
CA VAL A 46 -0.43 -3.77 5.74
C VAL A 46 -1.31 -3.09 6.79
N ALA A 47 -0.87 -3.02 8.05
CA ALA A 47 -1.64 -2.36 9.11
C ALA A 47 -1.88 -0.87 8.82
N ILE A 48 -0.90 -0.17 8.25
CA ILE A 48 -1.04 1.24 7.86
C ILE A 48 -1.92 1.39 6.61
N ASP A 49 -1.77 0.53 5.60
CA ASP A 49 -2.63 0.53 4.41
C ASP A 49 -4.12 0.42 4.84
N TYR A 50 -4.46 -0.51 5.74
CA TYR A 50 -5.83 -0.66 6.25
C TYR A 50 -6.27 0.50 7.16
N LEU A 51 -5.38 1.07 7.97
CA LEU A 51 -5.70 2.25 8.78
C LEU A 51 -6.02 3.48 7.90
N GLU A 52 -5.30 3.66 6.80
CA GLU A 52 -5.60 4.71 5.82
C GLU A 52 -6.94 4.46 5.13
N ARG A 53 -7.26 3.21 4.78
CA ARG A 53 -8.58 2.85 4.25
C ARG A 53 -9.71 3.12 5.25
N LEU A 54 -9.51 2.88 6.56
CA LEU A 54 -10.47 3.29 7.59
C LEU A 54 -10.70 4.79 7.59
N LEU A 55 -9.62 5.58 7.49
CA LEU A 55 -9.71 7.04 7.43
C LEU A 55 -10.53 7.50 6.24
N TRP A 56 -10.20 7.04 5.03
CA TRP A 56 -10.90 7.45 3.80
C TRP A 56 -12.34 6.93 3.75
N ARG A 57 -12.61 5.75 4.32
CA ARG A 57 -13.95 5.17 4.40
C ARG A 57 -14.85 5.91 5.39
N THR A 58 -14.28 6.46 6.47
CA THR A 58 -15.04 7.04 7.60
C THR A 58 -15.22 8.54 7.45
N ARG A 59 -14.15 9.26 7.10
CA ARG A 59 -14.08 10.71 7.13
C ARG A 59 -15.16 11.43 6.29
N PRO A 60 -15.56 10.94 5.10
CA PRO A 60 -16.64 11.57 4.34
C PRO A 60 -18.01 11.51 5.05
N TYR A 61 -18.16 10.57 6.01
CA TYR A 61 -19.39 10.28 6.72
C TYR A 61 -19.33 10.61 8.21
N GLN A 62 -18.25 11.23 8.70
CA GLN A 62 -18.09 11.49 10.13
C GLN A 62 -19.18 12.42 10.68
N LYS A 63 -19.65 12.14 11.91
CA LYS A 63 -20.64 12.97 12.64
C LYS A 63 -20.07 14.35 13.02
N SER A 64 -18.80 14.38 13.43
CA SER A 64 -18.09 15.59 13.83
C SER A 64 -16.85 15.79 12.96
N ALA A 65 -16.66 17.01 12.44
CA ALA A 65 -15.55 17.33 11.57
C ALA A 65 -14.20 17.16 12.29
N GLY A 66 -13.28 16.40 11.69
CA GLY A 66 -11.92 16.17 12.21
C GLY A 66 -11.79 14.96 13.15
N ALA A 67 -12.90 14.34 13.57
CA ALA A 67 -12.86 13.18 14.46
C ALA A 67 -12.07 12.00 13.87
N ALA A 68 -12.25 11.71 12.58
CA ALA A 68 -11.51 10.62 11.91
C ALA A 68 -10.00 10.91 11.82
N ASP A 69 -9.59 12.17 11.67
CA ASP A 69 -8.18 12.56 11.57
C ASP A 69 -7.46 12.48 12.93
N GLN A 70 -8.15 12.86 14.00
CA GLN A 70 -7.67 12.68 15.36
C GLN A 70 -7.45 11.18 15.66
N LEU A 71 -8.45 10.36 15.34
CA LEU A 71 -8.39 8.92 15.55
C LEU A 71 -7.29 8.25 14.73
N PHE A 72 -7.10 8.67 13.47
CA PHE A 72 -6.00 8.21 12.63
C PHE A 72 -4.63 8.52 13.26
N THR A 73 -4.44 9.73 13.78
CA THR A 73 -3.19 10.13 14.42
C THR A 73 -2.89 9.30 15.66
N GLU A 74 -3.92 9.02 16.47
CA GLU A 74 -3.80 8.19 17.66
C GLU A 74 -3.42 6.73 17.30
N TYR A 75 -4.16 6.11 16.38
CA TYR A 75 -3.92 4.71 16.01
C TYR A 75 -2.62 4.52 15.24
N MET A 76 -2.21 5.50 14.43
CA MET A 76 -0.88 5.52 13.82
C MET A 76 0.22 5.45 14.89
N ALA A 77 0.12 6.27 15.95
CA ALA A 77 1.09 6.25 17.05
C ALA A 77 1.08 4.92 17.82
N LYS A 78 -0.10 4.33 18.06
CA LYS A 78 -0.23 2.99 18.68
C LYS A 78 0.44 1.92 17.84
N ILE A 79 0.15 1.84 16.54
CA ILE A 79 0.74 0.85 15.61
C ILE A 79 2.27 1.02 15.56
N VAL A 80 2.78 2.24 15.39
CA VAL A 80 4.22 2.52 15.36
C VAL A 80 4.90 2.07 16.67
N SER A 81 4.27 2.32 17.82
CA SER A 81 4.78 1.88 19.12
C SER A 81 4.84 0.36 19.22
N ARG A 82 3.77 -0.35 18.82
CA ARG A 82 3.73 -1.82 18.81
C ARG A 82 4.77 -2.43 17.88
N VAL A 83 4.89 -1.91 16.65
CA VAL A 83 5.89 -2.36 15.67
C VAL A 83 7.30 -2.15 16.21
N ARG A 84 7.60 -0.99 16.82
CA ARG A 84 8.90 -0.71 17.45
C ARG A 84 9.25 -1.70 18.55
N LYS A 85 8.26 -2.11 19.35
CA LYS A 85 8.41 -3.09 20.44
C LYS A 85 8.27 -4.54 19.99
N LYS A 86 7.95 -4.79 18.71
CA LYS A 86 7.65 -6.12 18.14
C LYS A 86 6.48 -6.83 18.83
N GLU A 87 5.48 -6.06 19.24
CA GLU A 87 4.26 -6.56 19.89
C GLU A 87 3.18 -6.92 18.86
N ALA A 88 2.15 -7.66 19.30
CA ALA A 88 0.98 -7.95 18.48
C ALA A 88 0.19 -6.67 18.15
N LEU A 89 -0.53 -6.70 17.03
CA LEU A 89 -1.33 -5.58 16.53
C LEU A 89 -2.83 -5.83 16.63
N ASP A 90 -3.25 -7.09 16.77
CA ASP A 90 -4.62 -7.56 16.57
C ASP A 90 -5.67 -6.84 17.44
N ASP A 91 -5.32 -6.53 18.69
CA ASP A 91 -6.17 -5.75 19.60
C ASP A 91 -6.31 -4.30 19.12
N VAL A 92 -5.18 -3.64 18.85
CA VAL A 92 -5.14 -2.25 18.35
C VAL A 92 -5.90 -2.09 17.04
N LEU A 93 -5.78 -3.04 16.11
CA LEU A 93 -6.46 -2.98 14.82
C LEU A 93 -7.97 -3.17 14.95
N ARG A 94 -8.40 -4.06 15.85
CA ARG A 94 -9.83 -4.30 16.13
C ARG A 94 -10.48 -3.10 16.80
N ASP A 95 -9.79 -2.49 17.77
CA ASP A 95 -10.26 -1.27 18.43
C ASP A 95 -10.36 -0.12 17.42
N ALA A 96 -9.36 0.03 16.54
CA ALA A 96 -9.40 1.02 15.45
C ALA A 96 -10.66 0.83 14.57
N ALA A 97 -10.89 -0.38 14.05
CA ALA A 97 -12.03 -0.64 13.19
C ALA A 97 -13.38 -0.34 13.88
N SER A 98 -13.51 -0.71 15.15
CA SER A 98 -14.70 -0.43 15.97
C SER A 98 -14.92 1.07 16.18
N GLU A 99 -13.87 1.80 16.58
CA GLU A 99 -13.96 3.24 16.85
C GLU A 99 -14.22 4.05 15.58
N PHE A 100 -13.52 3.76 14.47
CA PHE A 100 -13.78 4.41 13.18
C PHE A 100 -15.23 4.18 12.72
N ARG A 101 -15.75 2.96 12.87
CA ARG A 101 -17.16 2.65 12.57
C ARG A 101 -18.12 3.51 13.39
N SER A 102 -17.83 3.75 14.67
CA SER A 102 -18.69 4.54 15.56
C SER A 102 -18.82 6.02 15.13
N LEU A 103 -17.83 6.53 14.39
CA LEU A 103 -17.82 7.92 13.89
C LEU A 103 -18.73 8.13 12.67
N ILE A 104 -19.11 7.07 11.97
CA ILE A 104 -19.94 7.14 10.76
C ILE A 104 -21.37 7.53 11.14
N ASP A 105 -21.86 8.57 10.49
CA ASP A 105 -23.26 8.96 10.46
C ASP A 105 -24.01 8.11 9.42
N PRO A 106 -24.92 7.20 9.84
CA PRO A 106 -25.63 6.30 8.93
C PRO A 106 -26.63 7.03 8.04
N ASP A 107 -27.04 8.26 8.39
CA ASP A 107 -28.04 9.03 7.64
C ASP A 107 -27.43 9.75 6.43
N LYS A 108 -26.10 9.77 6.31
CA LYS A 108 -25.41 10.36 5.16
C LYS A 108 -25.45 9.44 3.94
N PRO A 109 -25.86 9.94 2.75
CA PRO A 109 -25.90 9.12 1.55
C PRO A 109 -24.49 8.70 1.12
N ARG A 110 -24.38 7.53 0.50
CA ARG A 110 -23.12 7.04 -0.08
C ARG A 110 -22.61 8.02 -1.14
N ARG A 111 -21.33 8.35 -1.07
CA ARG A 111 -20.64 9.18 -2.05
C ARG A 111 -20.12 8.30 -3.21
N PRO A 112 -19.99 8.85 -4.43
CA PRO A 112 -19.32 8.16 -5.52
C PRO A 112 -17.89 7.78 -5.11
N LEU A 113 -17.53 6.51 -5.29
CA LEU A 113 -16.20 5.99 -4.96
C LEU A 113 -15.26 6.19 -6.15
N VAL A 114 -14.10 6.79 -5.93
CA VAL A 114 -13.03 6.89 -6.93
C VAL A 114 -11.76 6.20 -6.44
N GLY A 115 -11.09 5.50 -7.34
CA GLY A 115 -9.79 4.90 -7.07
C GLY A 115 -8.64 5.84 -7.44
N ILE A 116 -7.57 5.87 -6.65
CA ILE A 116 -6.34 6.61 -6.95
C ILE A 116 -5.18 5.62 -7.07
N ASN A 117 -4.56 5.58 -8.24
CA ASN A 117 -3.36 4.79 -8.51
C ASN A 117 -2.26 5.67 -9.12
N GLY A 118 -1.20 5.04 -9.63
CA GLY A 118 -0.10 5.71 -10.31
C GLY A 118 1.24 5.50 -9.61
N GLU A 119 2.18 6.41 -9.81
CA GLU A 119 3.53 6.31 -9.24
C GLU A 119 3.46 6.20 -7.72
N ILE A 120 4.14 5.21 -7.13
CA ILE A 120 3.96 4.84 -5.72
C ILE A 120 4.29 6.01 -4.79
N PHE A 121 5.38 6.73 -5.05
CA PHE A 121 5.77 7.86 -4.21
C PHE A 121 4.74 9.00 -4.29
N LEU A 122 4.26 9.36 -5.48
CA LEU A 122 3.27 10.42 -5.69
C LEU A 122 1.93 10.04 -5.08
N ARG A 123 1.41 8.83 -5.30
CA ARG A 123 0.10 8.43 -4.77
C ARG A 123 0.10 8.35 -3.24
N SER A 124 1.20 7.92 -2.62
CA SER A 124 1.31 7.76 -1.16
C SER A 124 1.77 9.04 -0.42
N ASN A 125 2.37 10.01 -1.11
CA ASN A 125 2.89 11.22 -0.49
C ASN A 125 1.94 12.43 -0.65
N LYS A 126 1.30 12.82 0.46
CA LYS A 126 0.35 13.94 0.52
C LYS A 126 0.94 15.28 0.04
N PHE A 127 2.23 15.51 0.25
CA PHE A 127 2.88 16.74 -0.21
C PHE A 127 3.06 16.72 -1.73
N SER A 128 3.43 15.57 -2.29
CA SER A 128 3.76 15.44 -3.71
C SER A 128 2.52 15.42 -4.61
N ASN A 129 1.38 14.95 -4.11
CA ASN A 129 0.12 14.93 -4.86
C ASN A 129 -0.86 16.06 -4.50
N ASN A 130 -0.40 17.12 -3.83
CA ASN A 130 -1.27 18.23 -3.38
C ASN A 130 -2.47 17.76 -2.53
N ASN A 131 -2.26 16.73 -1.71
CA ASN A 131 -3.26 16.16 -0.81
C ASN A 131 -4.52 15.68 -1.56
N LEU A 132 -4.33 15.03 -2.72
CA LEU A 132 -5.37 14.68 -3.68
C LEU A 132 -6.61 14.01 -3.07
N VAL A 133 -6.43 13.14 -2.08
CA VAL A 133 -7.54 12.50 -1.35
C VAL A 133 -8.47 13.56 -0.73
N ARG A 134 -7.92 14.60 -0.11
CA ARG A 134 -8.71 15.69 0.48
C ARG A 134 -9.45 16.50 -0.56
N GLU A 135 -8.82 16.75 -1.71
CA GLU A 135 -9.48 17.48 -2.80
C GLU A 135 -10.66 16.68 -3.38
N CYS A 136 -10.51 15.36 -3.52
CA CYS A 136 -11.62 14.49 -3.90
C CYS A 136 -12.75 14.51 -2.88
N GLU A 137 -12.43 14.44 -1.58
CA GLU A 137 -13.43 14.50 -0.50
C GLU A 137 -14.17 15.83 -0.44
N LYS A 138 -13.47 16.95 -0.68
CA LYS A 138 -14.07 18.29 -0.81
C LYS A 138 -15.02 18.37 -2.00
N ALA A 139 -14.70 17.68 -3.10
CA ALA A 139 -15.56 17.52 -4.27
C ALA A 139 -16.74 16.55 -4.05
N GLY A 140 -16.90 15.98 -2.84
CA GLY A 140 -18.01 15.10 -2.51
C GLY A 140 -17.78 13.63 -2.84
N LEU A 141 -16.53 13.21 -3.10
CA LEU A 141 -16.17 11.84 -3.43
C LEU A 141 -15.76 11.04 -2.17
N GLU A 142 -15.89 9.72 -2.25
CA GLU A 142 -15.18 8.76 -1.41
C GLU A 142 -13.97 8.24 -2.20
N VAL A 143 -12.88 7.92 -1.51
CA VAL A 143 -11.61 7.56 -2.16
C VAL A 143 -11.09 6.24 -1.63
N VAL A 144 -10.51 5.45 -2.52
CA VAL A 144 -9.56 4.38 -2.18
C VAL A 144 -8.26 4.62 -2.95
N VAL A 145 -7.12 4.38 -2.32
CA VAL A 145 -5.80 4.49 -2.96
C VAL A 145 -5.21 3.09 -3.07
N SER A 146 -4.53 2.78 -4.18
CA SER A 146 -3.81 1.51 -4.34
C SER A 146 -2.81 1.32 -3.18
N PRO A 147 -2.90 0.23 -2.42
CA PRO A 147 -2.10 0.06 -1.21
C PRO A 147 -0.63 -0.17 -1.55
N PHE A 148 0.25 0.04 -0.57
CA PHE A 148 1.68 -0.23 -0.75
C PHE A 148 1.97 -1.74 -0.71
N GLU A 149 1.14 -2.54 -0.02
CA GLU A 149 1.26 -4.00 0.01
C GLU A 149 1.26 -4.64 -1.39
N GLU A 150 0.51 -4.04 -2.33
CA GLU A 150 0.42 -4.47 -3.74
C GLU A 150 1.82 -4.56 -4.38
N TRP A 151 2.65 -3.54 -4.17
CA TRP A 151 4.01 -3.49 -4.69
C TRP A 151 4.90 -4.59 -4.11
N ILE A 152 4.81 -4.80 -2.80
CA ILE A 152 5.59 -5.84 -2.12
C ILE A 152 5.19 -7.24 -2.61
N ASN A 153 3.89 -7.47 -2.82
CA ASN A 153 3.37 -8.70 -3.38
C ASN A 153 3.81 -8.90 -4.85
N TYR A 154 3.82 -7.83 -5.65
CA TYR A 154 4.31 -7.86 -7.03
C TYR A 154 5.79 -8.20 -7.11
N ILE A 155 6.62 -7.62 -6.26
CA ILE A 155 8.04 -7.93 -6.24
C ILE A 155 8.30 -9.39 -5.85
N THR A 156 7.58 -9.93 -4.86
CA THR A 156 7.65 -11.37 -4.54
C THR A 156 7.22 -12.22 -5.75
N HIS A 157 6.18 -11.83 -6.47
CA HIS A 157 5.73 -12.51 -7.68
C HIS A 157 6.83 -12.53 -8.76
N ARG A 158 7.41 -11.36 -9.06
CA ARG A 158 8.53 -11.24 -10.02
C ARG A 158 9.75 -12.03 -9.59
N HIS A 159 10.06 -12.06 -8.30
CA HIS A 159 11.18 -12.83 -7.77
C HIS A 159 11.02 -14.34 -8.02
N ILE A 160 9.78 -14.86 -7.95
CA ILE A 160 9.45 -16.24 -8.30
C ILE A 160 9.58 -16.45 -9.82
N GLU A 161 9.02 -15.57 -10.64
CA GLU A 161 9.07 -15.66 -12.11
C GLU A 161 10.51 -15.68 -12.65
N ASP A 162 11.36 -14.79 -12.14
CA ASP A 162 12.78 -14.78 -12.46
C ASP A 162 13.46 -16.09 -12.04
N GLY A 163 13.06 -16.69 -10.91
CA GLY A 163 13.54 -18.01 -10.49
C GLY A 163 13.24 -19.11 -11.52
N PHE A 164 12.06 -19.08 -12.14
CA PHE A 164 11.72 -19.99 -13.24
C PHE A 164 12.58 -19.72 -14.49
N ARG A 165 12.75 -18.45 -14.87
CA ARG A 165 13.58 -18.06 -16.01
C ARG A 165 15.04 -18.52 -15.83
N ASP A 166 15.57 -18.33 -14.63
CA ASP A 166 16.96 -18.62 -14.29
C ASP A 166 17.17 -20.11 -13.88
N ARG A 167 16.11 -20.93 -13.93
CA ARG A 167 16.09 -22.36 -13.51
C ARG A 167 16.60 -22.58 -12.08
N ASN A 168 16.34 -21.63 -11.19
CA ASN A 168 16.81 -21.66 -9.81
C ASN A 168 15.71 -22.16 -8.85
N LEU A 169 15.70 -23.48 -8.59
CA LEU A 169 14.70 -24.13 -7.71
C LEU A 169 14.69 -23.56 -6.28
N LYS A 170 15.86 -23.25 -5.72
CA LYS A 170 15.96 -22.69 -4.36
C LYS A 170 15.25 -21.34 -4.27
N ARG A 171 15.45 -20.48 -5.27
CA ARG A 171 14.78 -19.17 -5.40
C ARG A 171 13.26 -19.32 -5.51
N ILE A 172 12.79 -20.26 -6.33
CA ILE A 172 11.36 -20.54 -6.51
C ILE A 172 10.73 -20.99 -5.18
N VAL A 173 11.28 -22.01 -4.53
CA VAL A 173 10.73 -22.56 -3.27
C VAL A 173 10.73 -21.50 -2.18
N ALA A 174 11.83 -20.77 -1.99
CA ALA A 174 11.91 -19.69 -1.01
C ALA A 174 10.88 -18.57 -1.31
N GLY A 175 10.71 -18.21 -2.58
CA GLY A 175 9.72 -17.22 -3.00
C GLY A 175 8.28 -17.65 -2.71
N TYR A 176 7.92 -18.92 -2.95
CA TYR A 176 6.58 -19.44 -2.61
C TYR A 176 6.33 -19.49 -1.10
N ILE A 177 7.34 -19.85 -0.31
CA ILE A 177 7.24 -19.80 1.17
C ILE A 177 6.99 -18.35 1.61
N ARG A 178 7.77 -17.39 1.10
CA ARG A 178 7.59 -15.96 1.37
C ARG A 178 6.20 -15.48 0.99
N LYS A 179 5.72 -15.82 -0.20
CA LYS A 179 4.37 -15.48 -0.68
C LYS A 179 3.29 -16.03 0.26
N SER A 180 3.46 -17.27 0.74
CA SER A 180 2.52 -17.88 1.69
C SER A 180 2.50 -17.15 3.03
N ILE A 181 3.67 -16.77 3.56
CA ILE A 181 3.79 -16.00 4.81
C ILE A 181 3.15 -14.61 4.64
N GLN A 182 3.46 -13.91 3.54
CA GLN A 182 2.85 -12.60 3.23
C GLN A 182 1.33 -12.71 3.14
N LYS A 183 0.79 -13.72 2.45
CA LYS A 183 -0.66 -13.93 2.37
C LYS A 183 -1.29 -14.16 3.75
N HIS A 184 -0.66 -14.98 4.59
CA HIS A 184 -1.14 -15.25 5.94
C HIS A 184 -1.10 -13.99 6.82
N ASP A 185 0.02 -13.27 6.80
CA ASP A 185 0.21 -12.06 7.59
C ASP A 185 -0.76 -10.95 7.14
N ALA A 186 -0.91 -10.73 5.83
CA ALA A 186 -1.87 -9.78 5.29
C ALA A 186 -3.30 -10.13 5.71
N HIS A 187 -3.67 -11.42 5.64
CA HIS A 187 -4.99 -11.87 6.07
C HIS A 187 -5.24 -11.68 7.58
N SER A 188 -4.23 -11.97 8.41
CA SER A 188 -4.32 -11.76 9.87
C SER A 188 -4.53 -10.31 10.25
N VAL A 189 -4.04 -9.37 9.44
CA VAL A 189 -4.29 -7.94 9.62
C VAL A 189 -5.68 -7.59 9.06
N SER A 190 -5.97 -7.96 7.80
CA SER A 190 -7.18 -7.55 7.08
C SER A 190 -8.48 -8.02 7.73
N ILE A 191 -8.46 -9.19 8.37
CA ILE A 191 -9.65 -9.76 9.03
C ILE A 191 -10.23 -8.85 10.12
N ASN A 192 -9.40 -7.98 10.72
CA ASN A 192 -9.84 -7.03 11.74
C ASN A 192 -10.65 -5.86 11.16
N PHE A 193 -10.62 -5.66 9.82
CA PHE A 193 -11.23 -4.52 9.14
C PHE A 193 -12.42 -4.89 8.24
N LYS A 194 -12.73 -6.19 8.11
CA LYS A 194 -13.71 -6.75 7.16
C LYS A 194 -15.11 -6.11 7.23
N ASP A 195 -15.48 -5.58 8.39
CA ASP A 195 -16.81 -5.02 8.62
C ASP A 195 -16.96 -3.62 8.00
N LEU A 196 -15.86 -2.92 7.74
CA LEU A 196 -15.88 -1.54 7.25
C LEU A 196 -15.18 -1.36 5.90
N VAL A 197 -14.17 -2.17 5.62
CA VAL A 197 -13.33 -2.08 4.43
C VAL A 197 -13.44 -3.39 3.66
N ASN A 198 -13.77 -3.31 2.37
CA ASN A 198 -13.83 -4.49 1.51
C ASN A 198 -12.42 -5.05 1.32
N SER A 199 -12.20 -6.31 1.71
CA SER A 199 -10.90 -6.97 1.62
C SER A 199 -10.65 -7.69 0.28
N ASN A 200 -11.60 -7.61 -0.66
CA ASN A 200 -11.48 -8.28 -1.95
C ASN A 200 -10.65 -7.42 -2.91
N GLU A 201 -9.34 -7.43 -2.70
CA GLU A 201 -8.41 -6.86 -3.67
C GLU A 201 -8.02 -7.90 -4.74
N PRO A 202 -7.89 -7.49 -6.01
CA PRO A 202 -7.44 -8.39 -7.06
C PRO A 202 -6.04 -8.92 -6.75
N SER A 203 -5.80 -10.18 -7.09
CA SER A 203 -4.46 -10.73 -7.01
C SER A 203 -3.52 -10.06 -8.00
N ILE A 204 -2.22 -10.10 -7.72
CA ILE A 204 -1.19 -9.60 -8.66
C ILE A 204 -1.37 -10.20 -10.06
N LYS A 205 -1.78 -11.46 -10.16
CA LYS A 205 -2.01 -12.08 -11.47
C LYS A 205 -3.16 -11.41 -12.22
N GLU A 206 -4.27 -11.16 -11.54
CA GLU A 206 -5.43 -10.47 -12.13
C GLU A 206 -5.07 -9.03 -12.54
N LEU A 207 -4.33 -8.29 -11.71
CA LEU A 207 -3.83 -6.95 -12.07
C LEU A 207 -2.91 -6.97 -13.31
N LEU A 208 -2.06 -7.99 -13.43
CA LEU A 208 -1.24 -8.19 -14.63
C LEU A 208 -2.07 -8.58 -15.85
N ASP A 209 -3.14 -9.34 -15.67
CA ASP A 209 -4.07 -9.70 -16.74
C ASP A 209 -4.82 -8.45 -17.24
N PHE A 210 -5.29 -7.57 -16.34
CA PHE A 210 -5.91 -6.28 -16.70
C PHE A 210 -4.95 -5.35 -17.46
N SER A 211 -3.68 -5.27 -17.04
CA SER A 211 -2.70 -4.42 -17.71
C SER A 211 -2.16 -5.01 -19.01
N SER A 212 -2.26 -6.33 -19.23
CA SER A 212 -1.62 -7.05 -20.33
C SER A 212 -1.95 -6.54 -21.73
N ARG A 213 -3.13 -5.94 -21.92
CA ARG A 213 -3.58 -5.34 -23.18
C ARG A 213 -2.85 -4.04 -23.53
N TYR A 214 -2.35 -3.33 -22.52
CA TYR A 214 -1.78 -1.98 -22.64
C TYR A 214 -0.28 -1.96 -22.40
N LEU A 215 0.21 -2.79 -21.47
CA LEU A 215 1.61 -2.90 -21.12
C LEU A 215 1.95 -4.37 -20.87
N SER A 216 3.06 -4.84 -21.44
CA SER A 216 3.50 -6.21 -21.21
C SER A 216 3.69 -6.46 -19.70
N PRO A 217 3.15 -7.56 -19.14
CA PRO A 217 3.40 -7.94 -17.75
C PRO A 217 4.88 -8.14 -17.41
N LYS A 218 5.73 -8.30 -18.44
CA LYS A 218 7.18 -8.38 -18.31
C LYS A 218 7.85 -7.04 -18.02
N CYS A 219 7.13 -5.93 -18.16
CA CYS A 219 7.60 -4.62 -17.73
C CYS A 219 7.72 -4.63 -16.20
N GLY A 220 8.96 -4.62 -15.70
CA GLY A 220 9.28 -4.74 -14.27
C GLY A 220 9.07 -3.46 -13.45
N SER A 221 8.14 -2.60 -13.86
CA SER A 221 7.85 -1.32 -13.20
C SER A 221 6.47 -1.34 -12.57
N GLU A 222 6.22 -0.46 -11.61
CA GLU A 222 4.90 -0.26 -11.00
C GLU A 222 3.80 0.17 -12.01
N ALA A 223 4.17 0.57 -13.23
CA ALA A 223 3.21 0.96 -14.26
C ALA A 223 2.25 -0.18 -14.62
N VAL A 224 2.69 -1.46 -14.56
CA VAL A 224 1.77 -2.59 -14.80
C VAL A 224 0.69 -2.69 -13.72
N LEU A 225 1.01 -2.35 -12.48
CA LEU A 225 0.05 -2.35 -11.37
C LEU A 225 -0.91 -1.15 -11.46
N SER A 226 -0.36 0.02 -11.79
CA SER A 226 -1.16 1.24 -11.96
C SER A 226 -2.16 1.13 -13.11
N ILE A 227 -1.74 0.59 -14.26
CA ILE A 227 -2.67 0.32 -15.36
C ILE A 227 -3.67 -0.77 -14.96
N GLY A 228 -3.20 -1.84 -14.34
CA GLY A 228 -4.05 -2.97 -13.92
C GLY A 228 -5.17 -2.55 -12.99
N SER A 229 -4.85 -1.83 -11.91
CA SER A 229 -5.83 -1.30 -10.96
C SER A 229 -6.76 -0.27 -11.59
N GLY A 230 -6.25 0.58 -12.48
CA GLY A 230 -7.06 1.57 -13.17
C GLY A 230 -8.11 0.93 -14.07
N VAL A 231 -7.72 -0.10 -14.82
CA VAL A 231 -8.65 -0.87 -15.67
C VAL A 231 -9.65 -1.64 -14.81
N GLU A 232 -9.20 -2.31 -13.75
CA GLU A 232 -10.11 -3.04 -12.84
C GLU A 232 -11.18 -2.12 -12.26
N TRP A 233 -10.80 -0.95 -11.74
CA TRP A 233 -11.76 0.02 -11.21
C TRP A 233 -12.69 0.58 -12.29
N MET A 234 -12.22 0.77 -13.52
CA MET A 234 -13.08 1.23 -14.62
C MET A 234 -14.07 0.15 -15.11
N GLU A 235 -13.76 -1.13 -14.89
CA GLU A 235 -14.65 -2.26 -15.20
C GLU A 235 -15.56 -2.64 -14.01
N ASN A 236 -15.24 -2.17 -12.80
CA ASN A 236 -15.96 -2.47 -11.57
C ASN A 236 -17.12 -1.47 -11.32
N PRO A 237 -18.39 -1.93 -11.24
CA PRO A 237 -19.54 -1.05 -11.07
C PRO A 237 -19.61 -0.33 -9.71
N GLU A 238 -18.80 -0.73 -8.72
CA GLU A 238 -18.72 -0.01 -7.43
C GLU A 238 -18.00 1.35 -7.56
N PHE A 239 -17.18 1.52 -8.60
CA PHE A 239 -16.38 2.73 -8.82
C PHE A 239 -17.06 3.67 -9.80
N ALA A 240 -17.06 4.95 -9.46
CA ALA A 240 -17.47 6.04 -10.34
C ALA A 240 -16.34 6.53 -11.25
N GLY A 241 -15.09 6.11 -10.99
CA GLY A 241 -13.94 6.41 -11.83
C GLY A 241 -12.60 6.11 -11.15
N ALA A 242 -11.53 6.34 -11.91
CA ALA A 242 -10.15 6.19 -11.44
C ALA A 242 -9.33 7.44 -11.78
N ILE A 243 -8.41 7.82 -10.88
CA ILE A 243 -7.45 8.91 -11.06
C ILE A 243 -6.05 8.29 -11.01
N SER A 244 -5.26 8.53 -12.05
CA SER A 244 -3.86 8.09 -12.09
C SER A 244 -2.93 9.26 -11.87
N VAL A 245 -2.08 9.17 -10.84
CA VAL A 245 -1.09 10.20 -10.49
C VAL A 245 0.26 9.79 -11.07
N MET A 246 0.78 10.59 -12.00
CA MET A 246 2.06 10.37 -12.67
C MET A 246 2.92 11.64 -12.58
N PRO A 247 4.24 11.55 -12.76
CA PRO A 247 5.15 12.70 -12.75
C PRO A 247 4.80 13.81 -13.76
#